data_AF-A0A6I3AE58-F1
#
_entry.id   AF-A0A6I3AE58-F1
#
_cell.length_a   1.000
_cell.length_b   1.000
_cell.length_c   1.000
_cell.angle_alpha   90.00
_cell.angle_beta   90.00
_cell.angle_gamma   90.00
#
_symmetry.space_group_name_H-M   'P 1'
#
loop_
_entity.id
_entity.type
_entity.pdbx_description
1 polymer ?
#
loop_
_entity_poly.entity_id
_entity_poly.type
_entity_poly.pdbx_seq_one_letter_code
_entity_poly.pdbx_strand_id
1 'polypeptide(L)'
;MPATGAIARTSVNVRSHAVSRLASVFHAIVLLFIALIAAPLVSQIPTAVIAGLLLGTSYRILNPVSIMESLRTTRAEAATLVVTAISTVAIDLIWGMAIGIVLHMILARYSKKPQAI
;
A
#
# COMPACT_ATOMS: atom_id res chain seq x y z
N MET A 1 -16.35 -1.69 5.65
CA MET A 1 -15.03 -1.97 5.06
C MET A 1 -14.08 -2.39 6.18
N PRO A 2 -13.26 -3.43 6.01
CA PRO A 2 -12.28 -3.84 7.03
C PRO A 2 -11.24 -2.73 7.27
N ALA A 3 -10.84 -2.54 8.52
CA ALA A 3 -9.83 -1.55 8.90
C ALA A 3 -8.42 -2.14 8.78
N THR A 4 -7.53 -1.44 8.07
CA THR A 4 -6.11 -1.80 7.92
C THR A 4 -5.22 -0.66 8.39
N GLY A 5 -3.93 -0.94 8.62
CA GLY A 5 -2.95 0.09 8.95
C GLY A 5 -2.72 1.07 7.79
N ALA A 6 -2.70 2.37 8.07
CA ALA A 6 -2.48 3.41 7.06
C ALA A 6 -1.02 3.91 7.09
N ILE A 7 -0.15 3.31 6.29
CA ILE A 7 1.32 3.58 6.24
C ILE A 7 1.63 5.07 6.09
N ALA A 8 0.92 5.77 5.19
CA ALA A 8 1.14 7.19 4.99
C ALA A 8 0.87 8.01 6.27
N ARG A 9 -0.18 7.68 7.02
CA ARG A 9 -0.55 8.40 8.25
C ARG A 9 0.42 8.07 9.40
N THR A 10 0.83 6.81 9.52
CA THR A 10 1.81 6.42 10.54
C THR A 10 3.16 7.07 10.28
N SER A 11 3.58 7.23 9.01
CA SER A 11 4.82 7.92 8.66
C SER A 11 4.84 9.39 9.10
N VAL A 12 3.71 10.10 8.95
CA VAL A 12 3.55 11.48 9.41
C VAL A 12 3.58 11.52 10.93
N ASN A 13 2.84 10.63 11.59
CA ASN A 13 2.80 10.55 13.06
C ASN A 13 4.21 10.34 13.66
N VAL A 14 5.01 9.44 13.06
CA VAL A 14 6.41 9.20 13.46
C VAL A 14 7.28 10.43 13.21
N ARG A 15 7.16 11.08 12.04
CA ARG A 15 7.91 12.30 11.72
C ARG A 15 7.52 13.49 12.62
N SER A 16 6.30 13.50 13.15
CA SER A 16 5.82 14.46 14.15
C SER A 16 6.21 14.09 15.59
N HIS A 17 7.10 13.11 15.78
CA HIS A 17 7.56 12.64 17.09
C HIS A 17 6.42 12.19 18.02
N ALA A 18 5.36 11.60 17.47
CA ALA A 18 4.29 11.05 18.29
C ALA A 18 4.80 9.84 19.09
N VAL A 19 4.69 9.92 20.41
CA VAL A 19 5.21 8.91 21.36
C VAL A 19 4.15 7.94 21.89
N SER A 20 2.86 8.19 21.61
CA SER A 20 1.77 7.36 22.16
C SER A 20 0.61 7.17 21.18
N ARG A 21 -0.24 6.16 21.46
CA ARG A 21 -1.47 5.88 20.69
C ARG A 21 -2.49 7.01 20.76
N LEU A 22 -2.37 7.92 21.73
CA LEU A 22 -3.27 9.07 21.87
C LEU A 22 -3.26 9.96 20.63
N ALA A 23 -2.12 10.10 19.93
CA ALA A 23 -2.05 10.89 18.70
C ALA A 23 -3.05 10.40 17.63
N SER A 24 -3.17 9.08 17.44
CA SER A 24 -4.15 8.51 16.52
C SER A 24 -5.60 8.69 16.99
N VAL A 25 -5.84 8.64 18.30
CA VAL A 25 -7.18 8.86 18.88
C VAL A 25 -7.62 10.32 18.66
N PHE A 26 -6.75 11.28 18.97
CA PHE A 26 -7.01 12.69 18.71
C PHE A 26 -7.23 12.96 17.22
N HIS A 27 -6.40 12.38 16.34
CA HIS A 27 -6.60 12.50 14.90
C HIS A 27 -7.96 11.96 14.44
N ALA A 28 -8.39 10.80 14.95
CA ALA A 28 -9.69 10.23 14.63
C ALA A 28 -10.86 11.11 15.13
N ILE A 29 -10.76 11.67 16.34
CA ILE A 29 -11.75 12.60 16.88
C ILE A 29 -11.83 13.87 16.03
N VAL A 30 -10.69 14.46 15.65
CA VAL A 30 -10.64 15.64 14.77
C VAL A 30 -11.28 15.33 13.42
N LEU A 31 -10.95 14.19 12.81
CA LEU A 31 -11.58 13.76 11.56
C LEU A 31 -13.09 13.56 11.68
N LEU A 32 -13.56 13.02 12.81
CA LEU A 32 -15.00 12.87 13.06
C LEU A 32 -15.71 14.24 13.10
N PHE A 33 -15.16 15.21 13.83
CA PHE A 33 -15.71 16.57 13.88
C PHE A 33 -15.72 17.23 12.51
N ILE A 34 -14.62 17.14 11.76
CA ILE A 34 -14.54 17.67 10.39
C ILE A 34 -15.58 17.00 9.49
N ALA A 35 -15.70 15.67 9.56
CA ALA A 35 -16.66 14.94 8.74
C ALA A 35 -18.11 15.36 9.02
N LEU A 36 -18.47 15.60 10.28
CA LEU A 36 -19.82 16.02 10.67
C LEU A 36 -20.12 17.47 10.25
N ILE A 37 -19.17 18.39 10.43
CA ILE A 37 -19.40 19.82 10.18
C ILE A 37 -19.20 20.17 8.70
N ALA A 38 -18.17 19.61 8.05
CA ALA A 38 -17.79 19.96 6.68
C ALA A 38 -18.45 19.08 5.61
N ALA A 39 -19.33 18.14 5.97
CA ALA A 39 -20.10 17.33 5.02
C ALA A 39 -20.73 18.12 3.85
N PRO A 40 -21.42 19.26 4.05
CA PRO A 40 -22.01 20.02 2.93
C PRO A 40 -20.99 20.71 2.04
N LEU A 41 -19.75 20.90 2.51
CA LEU A 41 -18.66 21.44 1.71
C LEU A 41 -17.98 20.31 0.93
N VAL A 42 -17.83 19.13 1.56
CA VAL A 42 -17.27 17.92 0.94
C VAL A 42 -18.13 17.41 -0.21
N SER A 43 -19.46 17.55 -0.14
CA SER A 43 -20.36 17.16 -1.24
C SER A 43 -20.18 17.98 -2.51
N GLN A 44 -19.55 19.16 -2.42
CA GLN A 44 -19.25 20.02 -3.57
C GLN A 44 -17.90 19.68 -4.22
N ILE A 45 -17.12 18.74 -3.66
CA ILE A 45 -15.81 18.37 -4.21
C ILE A 45 -16.00 17.68 -5.56
N PRO A 46 -15.44 18.20 -6.65
CA PRO A 46 -15.51 17.55 -7.95
C PRO A 46 -14.81 16.20 -7.93
N THR A 47 -15.35 15.23 -8.65
CA THR A 47 -14.77 13.88 -8.76
C THR A 47 -13.35 13.90 -9.31
N ALA A 48 -13.02 14.88 -10.16
CA ALA A 48 -11.67 15.11 -10.67
C ALA A 48 -10.62 15.34 -9.55
N VAL A 49 -11.01 16.02 -8.46
CA VAL A 49 -10.14 16.26 -7.31
C VAL A 49 -9.84 14.95 -6.58
N ILE A 50 -10.87 14.11 -6.37
CA ILE A 50 -10.73 12.81 -5.70
C ILE A 50 -9.90 11.86 -6.59
N ALA A 51 -10.12 11.86 -7.90
CA ALA A 51 -9.30 11.09 -8.84
C ALA A 51 -7.83 11.52 -8.77
N GLY A 52 -7.55 12.82 -8.77
CA GLY A 52 -6.19 13.35 -8.59
C GLY A 52 -5.56 12.93 -7.26
N LEU A 53 -6.33 12.97 -6.16
CA LEU A 53 -5.88 12.50 -4.85
C LEU A 53 -5.54 11.00 -4.86
N LEU A 54 -6.38 10.17 -5.50
CA LEU A 54 -6.14 8.73 -5.61
C LEU A 54 -4.91 8.42 -6.46
N LEU A 55 -4.71 9.11 -7.58
CA LEU A 55 -3.52 8.95 -8.40
C LEU A 55 -2.25 9.39 -7.66
N GLY A 56 -2.28 10.55 -7.00
CA GLY A 56 -1.16 11.06 -6.22
C GLY A 56 -0.80 10.16 -5.04
N THR A 57 -1.79 9.62 -4.33
CA THR A 57 -1.54 8.66 -3.24
C THR A 57 -1.03 7.32 -3.74
N SER A 58 -1.57 6.82 -4.87
CA SER A 58 -1.08 5.60 -5.53
C SER A 58 0.38 5.74 -5.94
N TYR A 59 0.75 6.86 -6.58
CA TYR A 59 2.12 7.15 -6.96
C TYR A 59 3.06 7.24 -5.75
N ARG A 60 2.61 7.84 -4.65
CA ARG A 60 3.41 7.95 -3.42
C ARG A 60 3.66 6.61 -2.75
N ILE A 61 2.74 5.66 -2.85
CA ILE A 61 2.89 4.31 -2.27
C ILE A 61 3.75 3.43 -3.18
N LEU A 62 3.71 3.67 -4.49
CA LEU A 62 4.58 2.99 -5.45
C LEU A 62 6.03 3.40 -5.21
N ASN A 63 6.87 2.49 -4.70
CA ASN A 63 8.29 2.73 -4.56
C ASN A 63 9.03 2.17 -5.79
N PRO A 64 9.38 3.00 -6.80
CA PRO A 64 10.01 2.52 -8.03
C PRO A 64 11.38 1.90 -7.76
N VAL A 65 12.10 2.35 -6.73
CA VAL A 65 13.40 1.81 -6.35
C VAL A 65 13.25 0.37 -5.87
N SER A 66 12.31 0.10 -4.95
CA SER A 66 12.07 -1.26 -4.43
C SER A 66 11.57 -2.22 -5.52
N ILE A 67 10.77 -1.73 -6.48
CA ILE A 67 10.33 -2.52 -7.63
C ILE A 67 11.52 -2.88 -8.52
N MET A 68 12.35 -1.88 -8.86
CA MET A 68 13.54 -2.10 -9.68
C MET A 68 14.54 -3.05 -9.01
N GLU A 69 14.71 -2.93 -7.70
CA GLU A 69 15.53 -3.83 -6.89
C GLU A 69 14.99 -5.25 -6.96
N SER A 70 13.69 -5.46 -6.69
CA SER A 70 13.05 -6.79 -6.78
C SER A 70 13.16 -7.42 -8.17
N LEU A 71 13.12 -6.61 -9.24
CA LEU A 71 13.28 -7.09 -10.62
C LEU A 71 14.73 -7.48 -10.95
N ARG A 72 15.71 -6.96 -10.23
CA ARG A 72 17.15 -7.20 -10.45
C ARG A 72 17.75 -8.24 -9.50
N THR A 73 17.14 -8.50 -8.35
CA THR A 73 17.67 -9.43 -7.33
C THR A 73 17.72 -10.87 -7.84
N THR A 74 16.58 -11.51 -8.11
CA THR A 74 16.52 -12.86 -8.69
C THR A 74 15.41 -12.98 -9.72
N ARG A 75 15.59 -13.91 -10.68
CA ARG A 75 14.52 -14.24 -11.64
C ARG A 75 13.25 -14.74 -10.95
N ALA A 76 13.40 -15.40 -9.80
CA ALA A 76 12.29 -15.90 -9.00
C ALA A 76 11.45 -14.76 -8.38
N GLU A 77 12.11 -13.77 -7.77
CA GLU A 77 11.45 -12.60 -7.20
C GLU A 77 10.83 -11.71 -8.28
N ALA A 78 11.54 -11.49 -9.38
CA ALA A 78 11.03 -10.74 -10.52
C ALA A 78 9.76 -11.38 -11.10
N ALA A 79 9.79 -12.70 -11.33
CA ALA A 79 8.62 -13.44 -11.82
C ALA A 79 7.45 -13.40 -10.82
N THR A 80 7.73 -13.56 -9.53
CA THR A 80 6.71 -13.47 -8.48
C THR A 80 6.04 -12.10 -8.50
N LEU A 81 6.82 -11.02 -8.54
CA LEU A 81 6.30 -9.65 -8.55
C LEU A 81 5.43 -9.38 -9.78
N VAL A 82 5.92 -9.72 -10.98
CA VAL A 82 5.21 -9.47 -12.24
C VAL A 82 3.92 -10.29 -12.32
N VAL A 83 3.97 -11.58 -12.00
CA VAL A 83 2.79 -12.46 -12.05
C VAL A 83 1.75 -12.02 -11.01
N THR A 84 2.16 -11.66 -9.79
CA THR A 84 1.25 -11.16 -8.75
C THR A 84 0.57 -9.86 -9.18
N ALA A 85 1.34 -8.92 -9.75
CA ALA A 85 0.81 -7.64 -10.22
C ALA A 85 -0.19 -7.82 -11.36
N ILE A 86 0.15 -8.62 -12.37
CA ILE A 86 -0.74 -8.90 -13.50
C ILE A 86 -2.01 -9.61 -13.02
N SER A 87 -1.87 -10.63 -12.16
CA SER A 87 -3.02 -11.38 -11.64
C SER A 87 -3.96 -10.50 -10.81
N THR A 88 -3.41 -9.56 -10.04
CA THR A 88 -4.20 -8.60 -9.23
C THR A 88 -5.03 -7.66 -10.11
N VAL A 89 -4.46 -7.21 -11.24
CA VAL A 89 -5.14 -6.29 -12.18
C VAL A 89 -6.14 -7.03 -13.07
N ALA A 90 -5.83 -8.27 -13.48
CA ALA A 90 -6.65 -9.03 -14.42
C ALA A 90 -7.80 -9.80 -13.76
N ILE A 91 -7.63 -10.24 -12.51
CA ILE A 91 -8.61 -11.10 -11.80
C ILE A 91 -9.17 -10.33 -10.61
N ASP A 92 -8.42 -10.30 -9.51
CA ASP A 92 -8.77 -9.63 -8.26
C ASP A 92 -7.57 -9.67 -7.30
N LEU A 93 -7.62 -8.85 -6.24
CA LEU A 93 -6.59 -8.79 -5.20
C LEU A 93 -6.39 -10.10 -4.43
N ILE A 94 -7.47 -10.80 -4.09
CA ILE A 94 -7.45 -12.04 -3.29
C ILE A 94 -6.76 -13.15 -4.10
N TRP A 95 -7.22 -13.39 -5.33
CA TRP A 95 -6.62 -14.39 -6.22
C TRP A 95 -5.20 -14.01 -6.64
N GLY A 96 -4.94 -12.74 -6.92
CA GLY A 96 -3.60 -12.25 -7.24
C GLY A 96 -2.61 -12.53 -6.11
N MET A 97 -3.00 -12.26 -4.86
CA MET A 97 -2.21 -12.56 -3.67
C MET A 97 -1.97 -14.06 -3.49
N ALA A 98 -3.02 -14.89 -3.63
CA ALA A 98 -2.92 -16.33 -3.48
C ALA A 98 -1.95 -16.95 -4.50
N ILE A 99 -2.07 -16.56 -5.78
CA ILE A 99 -1.17 -17.00 -6.86
C ILE A 99 0.26 -16.57 -6.55
N GLY A 100 0.46 -15.31 -6.13
CA GLY A 100 1.77 -14.77 -5.78
C GLY A 100 2.47 -15.55 -4.67
N ILE A 101 1.75 -15.87 -3.59
CA ILE A 101 2.30 -16.65 -2.46
C ILE A 101 2.71 -18.04 -2.92
N VAL A 102 1.82 -18.75 -3.63
CA VAL A 102 2.10 -20.11 -4.12
C VAL A 102 3.30 -20.10 -5.06
N LEU A 103 3.33 -19.15 -6.01
CA LEU A 103 4.42 -19.01 -6.96
C LEU A 103 5.75 -18.70 -6.25
N HIS A 104 5.74 -17.79 -5.28
CA HIS A 104 6.93 -17.47 -4.48
C HIS A 104 7.46 -18.71 -3.77
N MET A 105 6.60 -19.49 -3.11
CA MET A 105 7.01 -20.70 -2.40
C MET A 105 7.64 -21.74 -3.33
N ILE A 106 7.10 -21.91 -4.53
CA ILE A 106 7.64 -22.82 -5.54
C ILE A 106 9.00 -22.30 -6.02
N LEU A 107 9.07 -21.06 -6.50
CA LEU A 107 10.29 -20.50 -7.10
C LEU A 107 11.42 -20.28 -6.10
N ALA A 108 11.12 -19.85 -4.87
CA ALA A 108 12.11 -19.67 -3.80
C ALA A 108 12.80 -21.00 -3.44
N ARG A 109 12.08 -22.12 -3.53
CA ARG A 109 12.65 -23.45 -3.30
C ARG A 109 13.65 -23.85 -4.39
N TYR A 110 13.43 -23.44 -5.64
CA TYR A 110 14.35 -23.71 -6.76
C TYR A 110 15.53 -22.74 -6.83
N SER A 111 15.39 -21.54 -6.26
CA SER A 111 16.41 -20.49 -6.26
C SER A 111 17.25 -20.49 -4.98
N LYS A 112 17.74 -21.64 -4.51
CA LYS A 112 18.82 -21.69 -3.50
C LYS A 112 20.12 -21.19 -4.13
N LYS A 113 20.34 -19.86 -4.14
CA LYS A 113 21.67 -19.27 -4.02
C LYS A 113 21.78 -18.65 -2.62
N PRO A 114 22.84 -18.93 -1.87
CA PRO A 114 22.95 -18.56 -0.46
C PRO A 114 22.88 -17.05 -0.32
N GLN A 115 21.94 -16.58 0.51
CA GLN A 115 21.88 -15.21 0.98
C GLN A 115 23.13 -14.97 1.84
N ALA A 116 24.16 -14.37 1.25
CA ALA A 116 25.27 -13.82 2.02
C ALA A 116 24.76 -12.57 2.73
N ILE A 117 24.70 -12.66 4.05
CA ILE A 117 24.50 -11.56 5.00
C ILE A 117 25.65 -10.56 4.85
#